data_AF-A0A5S3V9X4-F1
#
_entry.id   AF-A0A5S3V9X4-F1
#
_cell.length_a   1.000
_cell.length_b   1.000
_cell.length_c   1.000
_cell.angle_alpha   90.00
_cell.angle_beta   90.00
_cell.angle_gamma   90.00
#
_symmetry.space_group_name_H-M   'P 1'
#
loop_
_entity.id
_entity.type
_entity.pdbx_description
1 polymer ?
#
loop_
_entity_poly.entity_id
_entity_poly.type
_entity_poly.pdbx_seq_one_letter_code
_entity_poly.pdbx_strand_id
1 'polypeptide(L)'
;MLSLYFVKSNNTFYILIFGWFILQKQYVRTPYLPGWGQVPLQQFSRQSSLKNKFILCGNGNSKVLALTFDDGPSKYTNDILSVLRKHNVKASFFMTGKSLYRDQVIAKNVYRQGHLIGNHTFSHPWASQKNNFNLMYLQIRKTQNIMEDVLGFKPQYFRPAFGDITDLQLKIINRYGCEVIGWSIDTQDWFYDDNPKKIANNALSNLHNEAIILLHDGGGSRISTTKAIDILIRKAKAQGYRFVTIDALVSNKKKKLIRMKNARF
;
A
#
# COMPACT_ATOMS: atom_id res chain seq x y z
N MET A 1 -0.59 -32.14 4.08
CA MET A 1 -1.24 -33.45 4.24
C MET A 1 -2.70 -33.26 3.86
N LEU A 2 -3.12 -33.74 2.68
CA LEU A 2 -4.55 -33.74 2.31
C LEU A 2 -5.23 -34.88 3.05
N SER A 3 -6.30 -34.60 3.80
CA SER A 3 -7.18 -35.65 4.31
C SER A 3 -8.29 -35.89 3.29
N LEU A 4 -8.30 -37.07 2.66
CA LEU A 4 -9.37 -37.56 1.80
C LEU A 4 -10.41 -38.26 2.67
N TYR A 5 -11.67 -37.84 2.60
CA TYR A 5 -12.79 -38.55 3.21
C TYR A 5 -13.67 -39.13 2.11
N PHE A 6 -13.86 -40.44 2.13
CA PHE A 6 -14.79 -41.14 1.25
C PHE A 6 -16.13 -41.31 1.97
N VAL A 7 -17.21 -40.76 1.40
CA VAL A 7 -18.57 -41.04 1.85
C VAL A 7 -19.17 -42.06 0.89
N LYS A 8 -19.60 -43.22 1.40
CA LYS A 8 -20.21 -44.28 0.61
C LYS A 8 -21.72 -44.13 0.66
N SER A 9 -22.34 -43.86 -0.48
CA SER A 9 -23.77 -44.07 -0.72
C SER A 9 -23.97 -44.42 -2.19
N ASN A 10 -24.51 -45.61 -2.44
CA ASN A 10 -25.00 -46.17 -3.70
C ASN A 10 -24.34 -45.67 -5.01
N ASN A 11 -23.32 -46.42 -5.44
CA ASN A 11 -22.78 -46.52 -6.82
C ASN A 11 -22.38 -45.24 -7.58
N THR A 12 -22.08 -44.13 -6.91
CA THR A 12 -21.37 -43.00 -7.53
C THR A 12 -20.28 -42.47 -6.60
N PHE A 13 -19.02 -42.42 -7.08
CA PHE A 13 -17.93 -41.77 -6.35
C PHE A 13 -18.01 -40.26 -6.54
N TYR A 14 -18.32 -39.51 -5.48
CA TYR A 14 -18.15 -38.05 -5.47
C TYR A 14 -16.82 -37.73 -4.79
N ILE A 15 -15.87 -37.19 -5.55
CA ILE A 15 -14.67 -36.57 -4.98
C ILE A 15 -15.08 -35.17 -4.49
N LEU A 16 -15.41 -35.05 -3.21
CA LEU A 16 -15.60 -33.75 -2.57
C LEU A 16 -14.23 -33.14 -2.25
N ILE A 17 -13.70 -32.35 -3.20
CA ILE A 17 -12.54 -31.50 -2.94
C ILE A 17 -13.01 -30.30 -2.11
N PHE A 18 -12.98 -30.43 -0.78
CA PHE A 18 -13.03 -29.26 0.09
C PHE A 18 -11.70 -28.50 -0.01
N GLY A 19 -11.58 -27.67 -1.05
CA GLY A 19 -10.52 -26.68 -1.13
C GLY A 19 -10.71 -25.65 -0.02
N TRP A 20 -9.98 -25.80 1.08
CA TRP A 20 -9.78 -24.73 2.07
C TRP A 20 -9.01 -23.57 1.40
N PHE A 21 -9.72 -22.73 0.65
CA PHE A 21 -9.18 -21.43 0.28
C PHE A 21 -9.28 -20.52 1.49
N ILE A 22 -8.22 -20.49 2.30
CA ILE A 22 -8.03 -19.40 3.25
C ILE A 22 -7.83 -18.14 2.40
N LEU A 23 -8.89 -17.36 2.21
CA LEU A 23 -8.73 -15.96 1.82
C LEU A 23 -7.80 -15.34 2.86
N GLN A 24 -6.58 -14.98 2.44
CA GLN A 24 -5.65 -14.22 3.30
C GLN A 24 -6.40 -12.98 3.79
N LYS A 25 -6.69 -12.94 5.09
CA LYS A 25 -7.36 -11.80 5.71
C LYS A 25 -6.49 -10.56 5.45
N GLN A 26 -7.12 -9.51 4.96
CA GLN A 26 -6.50 -8.20 4.78
C GLN A 26 -6.54 -7.52 6.16
N TYR A 27 -5.40 -7.42 6.84
CA TYR A 27 -5.27 -6.68 8.10
C TYR A 27 -3.81 -6.24 8.30
N VAL A 28 -3.62 -5.23 9.15
CA VAL A 28 -2.29 -4.76 9.55
C VAL A 28 -1.71 -5.72 10.58
N ARG A 29 -0.47 -6.15 10.37
CA ARG A 29 0.22 -7.13 11.23
C ARG A 29 1.09 -6.48 12.30
N THR A 30 1.42 -5.20 12.12
CA THR A 30 2.19 -4.43 13.10
C THR A 30 1.28 -3.91 14.22
N PRO A 31 1.80 -3.76 15.45
CA PRO A 31 1.02 -3.24 16.57
C PRO A 31 0.44 -1.85 16.28
N TYR A 32 -0.73 -1.57 16.86
CA TYR A 32 -1.31 -0.23 16.89
C TYR A 32 -0.59 0.63 17.94
N LEU A 33 -0.34 1.91 17.63
CA LEU A 33 0.18 2.88 18.59
C LEU A 33 -0.94 3.84 19.02
N PRO A 34 -1.52 3.66 20.22
CA PRO A 34 -2.55 4.56 20.74
C PRO A 34 -2.05 6.00 20.85
N GLY A 35 -2.91 6.97 20.50
CA GLY A 35 -2.62 8.39 20.66
C GLY A 35 -1.79 9.04 19.55
N TRP A 36 -1.36 8.28 18.55
CA TRP A 36 -0.49 8.78 17.47
C TRP A 36 -1.18 8.96 16.12
N GLY A 37 -2.49 9.21 16.14
CA GLY A 37 -3.23 9.57 14.93
C GLY A 37 -3.38 8.44 13.90
N GLN A 38 -3.29 7.18 14.31
CA GLN A 38 -3.57 6.04 13.43
C GLN A 38 -5.06 5.66 13.52
N VAL A 39 -5.64 5.22 12.42
CA VAL A 39 -6.94 4.53 12.45
C VAL A 39 -6.82 3.20 13.21
N PRO A 40 -7.77 2.86 14.10
CA PRO A 40 -7.75 1.57 14.81
C PRO A 40 -7.75 0.38 13.84
N LEU A 41 -7.01 -0.69 14.17
CA LEU A 41 -6.85 -1.85 13.28
C LEU A 41 -8.18 -2.51 12.88
N GLN A 42 -9.15 -2.49 13.79
CA GLN A 42 -10.50 -3.02 13.54
C GLN A 42 -11.21 -2.21 12.44
N GLN A 43 -11.14 -0.89 12.51
CA GLN A 43 -11.69 0.00 11.49
C GLN A 43 -10.95 -0.16 10.15
N PHE A 44 -9.63 -0.27 10.17
CA PHE A 44 -8.84 -0.47 8.95
C PHE A 44 -9.17 -1.82 8.27
N SER A 45 -9.32 -2.88 9.07
CA SER A 45 -9.74 -4.20 8.59
C SER A 45 -11.17 -4.17 8.03
N ARG A 46 -12.09 -3.47 8.70
CA ARG A 46 -13.46 -3.24 8.21
C ARG A 46 -13.46 -2.50 6.87
N GLN A 47 -12.62 -1.48 6.69
CA GLN A 47 -12.51 -0.76 5.41
C GLN A 47 -12.04 -1.67 4.27
N SER A 48 -11.17 -2.64 4.55
CA SER A 48 -10.70 -3.61 3.56
C SER A 48 -11.77 -4.62 3.11
N SER A 49 -12.81 -4.83 3.92
CA SER A 49 -13.97 -5.67 3.54
C SER A 49 -14.95 -4.94 2.59
N LEU A 50 -14.78 -3.63 2.41
CA LEU A 50 -15.53 -2.84 1.43
C LEU A 50 -15.08 -3.22 0.00
N LYS A 51 -15.77 -4.22 -0.54
CA LYS A 51 -15.77 -4.70 -1.95
C LYS A 51 -14.61 -4.17 -2.82
N ASN A 52 -13.49 -4.89 -2.86
CA ASN A 52 -12.41 -4.79 -3.86
C ASN A 52 -11.81 -3.40 -4.10
N LYS A 53 -12.03 -2.43 -3.23
CA LYS A 53 -11.68 -1.02 -3.49
C LYS A 53 -10.70 -0.43 -2.48
N PHE A 54 -10.45 -1.14 -1.37
CA PHE A 54 -9.43 -0.81 -0.37
C PHE A 54 -8.49 -2.01 -0.23
N ILE A 55 -7.24 -1.86 -0.66
CA ILE A 55 -6.26 -2.96 -0.76
C ILE A 55 -5.20 -2.80 0.32
N LEU A 56 -5.08 -3.77 1.23
CA LEU A 56 -4.05 -3.80 2.28
C LEU A 56 -2.82 -4.62 1.89
N CYS A 57 -3.03 -5.67 1.10
CA CYS A 57 -2.00 -6.52 0.55
C CYS A 57 -2.51 -7.29 -0.67
N GLY A 58 -1.62 -8.02 -1.33
CA GLY A 58 -2.01 -8.97 -2.37
C GLY A 58 -2.73 -10.21 -1.82
N ASN A 59 -2.82 -11.24 -2.65
CA ASN A 59 -3.43 -12.53 -2.32
C ASN A 59 -2.44 -13.50 -1.63
N GLY A 60 -1.16 -13.11 -1.45
CA GLY A 60 -0.16 -13.88 -0.72
C GLY A 60 0.47 -15.06 -1.47
N ASN A 61 0.32 -15.10 -2.80
CA ASN A 61 0.76 -16.25 -3.61
C ASN A 61 2.16 -16.09 -4.20
N SER A 62 2.72 -14.89 -4.16
CA SER A 62 4.02 -14.57 -4.74
C SER A 62 4.91 -13.93 -3.69
N LYS A 63 6.20 -14.28 -3.70
CA LYS A 63 7.20 -13.74 -2.76
C LYS A 63 7.68 -12.35 -3.20
N VAL A 64 6.73 -11.41 -3.29
CA VAL A 64 6.98 -10.01 -3.64
C VAL A 64 6.54 -9.08 -2.52
N LEU A 65 7.15 -7.91 -2.43
CA LEU A 65 6.82 -6.85 -1.47
C LEU A 65 6.66 -5.53 -2.22
N ALA A 66 5.74 -4.67 -1.77
CA ALA A 66 5.62 -3.30 -2.26
C ALA A 66 6.09 -2.32 -1.17
N LEU A 67 7.21 -1.63 -1.41
CA LEU A 67 7.60 -0.48 -0.61
C LEU A 67 6.77 0.73 -1.04
N THR A 68 6.19 1.41 -0.06
CA THR A 68 5.39 2.61 -0.29
C THR A 68 5.83 3.73 0.64
N PHE A 69 5.84 4.96 0.11
CA PHE A 69 6.30 6.16 0.81
C PHE A 69 5.24 7.25 0.74
N ASP A 70 4.86 7.81 1.89
CA ASP A 70 3.85 8.85 2.02
C ASP A 70 4.46 10.23 2.33
N ASP A 71 3.65 11.27 2.11
CA ASP A 71 3.85 12.70 2.45
C ASP A 71 4.79 13.52 1.56
N GLY A 72 5.65 12.86 0.80
CA GLY A 72 6.57 13.53 -0.10
C GLY A 72 5.90 14.24 -1.29
N PRO A 73 6.70 14.78 -2.21
CA PRO A 73 8.16 14.84 -2.17
C PRO A 73 8.71 15.74 -1.04
N SER A 74 9.94 15.47 -0.60
CA SER A 74 10.69 16.29 0.36
C SER A 74 12.20 16.22 0.08
N LYS A 75 13.02 16.91 0.89
CA LYS A 75 14.48 16.83 0.82
C LYS A 75 15.03 15.40 0.95
N TYR A 76 14.31 14.49 1.62
CA TYR A 76 14.75 13.10 1.82
C TYR A 76 14.37 12.15 0.68
N THR A 77 13.46 12.55 -0.23
CA THR A 77 12.99 11.70 -1.31
C THR A 77 14.14 11.28 -2.23
N ASN A 78 15.08 12.18 -2.55
CA ASN A 78 16.24 11.85 -3.39
C ASN A 78 17.21 10.86 -2.71
N ASP A 79 17.38 10.94 -1.39
CA ASP A 79 18.17 9.97 -0.63
C ASP A 79 17.55 8.58 -0.70
N ILE A 80 16.22 8.52 -0.54
CA ILE A 80 15.44 7.28 -0.70
C ILE A 80 15.61 6.72 -2.11
N LEU A 81 15.47 7.55 -3.16
CA LEU A 81 15.69 7.15 -4.54
C LEU A 81 17.11 6.59 -4.77
N SER A 82 18.13 7.18 -4.14
CA SER A 82 19.50 6.70 -4.20
C SER A 82 19.63 5.27 -3.66
N VAL A 83 19.02 4.99 -2.50
CA VAL A 83 19.03 3.65 -1.91
C VAL A 83 18.22 2.66 -2.77
N LEU A 84 17.05 3.06 -3.26
CA LEU A 84 16.24 2.22 -4.15
C LEU A 84 17.01 1.85 -5.43
N ARG A 85 17.71 2.81 -6.03
CA ARG A 85 18.56 2.61 -7.22
C ARG A 85 19.75 1.70 -6.92
N LYS A 86 20.45 1.89 -5.79
CA LYS A 86 21.54 1.01 -5.32
C LYS A 86 21.10 -0.46 -5.29
N HIS A 87 19.84 -0.70 -4.91
CA HIS A 87 19.28 -2.05 -4.85
C HIS A 87 18.51 -2.47 -6.10
N ASN A 88 18.43 -1.66 -7.16
CA ASN A 88 17.58 -1.92 -8.33
C ASN A 88 16.13 -2.28 -7.93
N VAL A 89 15.53 -1.46 -7.06
CA VAL A 89 14.17 -1.63 -6.55
C VAL A 89 13.29 -0.50 -7.05
N LYS A 90 12.08 -0.82 -7.51
CA LYS A 90 11.00 0.15 -7.73
C LYS A 90 10.05 0.15 -6.54
N ALA A 91 9.44 1.30 -6.30
CA ALA A 91 8.59 1.59 -5.15
C ALA A 91 7.45 2.51 -5.57
N SER A 92 6.49 2.75 -4.67
CA SER A 92 5.35 3.64 -4.93
C SER A 92 5.36 4.81 -3.95
N PHE A 93 5.13 6.03 -4.45
CA PHE A 93 5.15 7.25 -3.66
C PHE A 93 3.76 7.89 -3.68
N PHE A 94 3.10 7.95 -2.53
CA PHE A 94 1.83 8.64 -2.38
C PHE A 94 2.12 10.08 -1.94
N MET A 95 2.07 10.99 -2.91
CA MET A 95 2.50 12.37 -2.71
C MET A 95 1.33 13.27 -2.35
N THR A 96 1.57 14.22 -1.45
CA THR A 96 0.58 15.28 -1.18
C THR A 96 0.67 16.34 -2.27
N GLY A 97 -0.47 16.91 -2.66
CA GLY A 97 -0.49 17.99 -3.66
C GLY A 97 0.31 19.22 -3.21
N LYS A 98 0.33 19.54 -1.91
CA LYS A 98 1.11 20.64 -1.34
C LYS A 98 2.61 20.40 -1.48
N SER A 99 3.10 19.21 -1.13
CA SER A 99 4.51 18.86 -1.29
C SER A 99 4.91 18.83 -2.77
N LEU A 100 4.04 18.26 -3.63
CA LEU A 100 4.31 18.17 -5.06
C LEU A 100 4.41 19.54 -5.72
N TYR A 101 3.52 20.47 -5.36
CA TYR A 101 3.57 21.85 -5.85
C TYR A 101 4.88 22.55 -5.50
N ARG A 102 5.41 22.29 -4.28
CA ARG A 102 6.68 22.85 -3.81
C ARG A 102 7.90 22.22 -4.51
N ASP A 103 7.96 20.90 -4.58
CA ASP A 103 9.16 20.15 -5.00
C ASP A 103 8.94 19.37 -6.32
N GLN A 104 8.44 20.06 -7.35
CA GLN A 104 8.06 19.47 -8.64
C GLN A 104 9.21 18.72 -9.33
N VAL A 105 10.44 19.22 -9.21
CA VAL A 105 11.65 18.60 -9.79
C VAL A 105 11.88 17.22 -9.17
N ILE A 106 11.68 17.07 -7.86
CA ILE A 106 11.82 15.81 -7.16
C ILE A 106 10.73 14.84 -7.61
N ALA A 107 9.47 15.28 -7.71
CA ALA A 107 8.38 14.45 -8.21
C ALA A 107 8.64 13.93 -9.63
N LYS A 108 9.11 14.79 -10.54
CA LYS A 108 9.52 14.40 -11.90
C LYS A 108 10.66 13.39 -11.88
N ASN A 109 11.62 13.53 -10.95
CA ASN A 109 12.72 12.57 -10.79
C ASN A 109 12.22 11.19 -10.32
N VAL A 110 11.30 11.15 -9.36
CA VAL A 110 10.64 9.91 -8.92
C VAL A 110 9.98 9.21 -10.11
N TYR A 111 9.21 9.95 -10.92
CA TYR A 111 8.54 9.39 -12.09
C TYR A 111 9.52 8.89 -13.16
N ARG A 112 10.53 9.69 -13.52
CA ARG A 112 11.55 9.33 -14.53
C ARG A 112 12.35 8.09 -14.15
N GLN A 113 12.54 7.84 -12.86
CA GLN A 113 13.19 6.63 -12.38
C GLN A 113 12.26 5.41 -12.36
N GLY A 114 11.03 5.50 -12.90
CA GLY A 114 10.11 4.37 -13.05
C GLY A 114 9.44 3.93 -11.75
N HIS A 115 9.35 4.82 -10.77
CA HIS A 115 8.54 4.60 -9.57
C HIS A 115 7.08 4.97 -9.83
N LEU A 116 6.16 4.31 -9.15
CA LEU A 116 4.75 4.66 -9.21
C LEU A 116 4.49 5.91 -8.37
N ILE A 117 3.65 6.83 -8.85
CA ILE A 117 3.17 7.97 -8.07
C ILE A 117 1.66 7.83 -7.86
N GLY A 118 1.24 7.96 -6.61
CA GLY A 118 -0.15 7.95 -6.16
C GLY A 118 -0.55 9.26 -5.50
N ASN A 119 -1.85 9.48 -5.35
CA ASN A 119 -2.43 10.67 -4.72
C ASN A 119 -2.58 10.48 -3.20
N HIS A 120 -2.09 11.43 -2.42
CA HIS A 120 -2.18 11.42 -0.95
C HIS A 120 -2.88 12.65 -0.39
N THR A 121 -3.97 13.10 -1.03
CA THR A 121 -4.67 14.36 -0.74
C THR A 121 -3.81 15.60 -0.99
N PHE A 122 -4.39 16.80 -0.84
CA PHE A 122 -3.66 18.04 -1.08
C PHE A 122 -2.83 18.45 0.13
N SER A 123 -3.43 18.46 1.32
CA SER A 123 -2.84 19.03 2.54
C SER A 123 -2.82 18.07 3.72
N HIS A 124 -2.97 16.76 3.48
CA HIS A 124 -2.98 15.72 4.50
C HIS A 124 -4.00 15.92 5.65
N PRO A 125 -5.29 16.27 5.38
CA PRO A 125 -6.28 16.38 6.45
C PRO A 125 -6.77 15.00 6.90
N TRP A 126 -7.11 14.85 8.19
CA TRP A 126 -7.89 13.71 8.67
C TRP A 126 -9.35 13.87 8.26
N ALA A 127 -9.62 13.65 6.97
CA ALA A 127 -10.89 14.03 6.36
C ALA A 127 -12.08 13.17 6.83
N SER A 128 -11.85 11.92 7.26
CA SER A 128 -12.89 11.03 7.80
C SER A 128 -13.51 11.58 9.07
N GLN A 129 -12.71 12.08 10.02
CA GLN A 129 -13.20 12.67 11.28
C GLN A 129 -14.07 13.89 11.06
N LYS A 130 -13.83 14.64 9.98
CA LYS A 130 -14.63 15.81 9.63
C LYS A 130 -15.96 15.46 8.95
N ASN A 131 -16.15 14.18 8.56
CA ASN A 131 -17.27 13.68 7.76
C ASN A 131 -17.69 14.62 6.61
N ASN A 132 -16.70 15.28 5.98
CA ASN A 132 -16.94 16.38 5.07
C ASN A 132 -16.67 15.95 3.63
N PHE A 133 -17.75 15.71 2.88
CA PHE A 133 -17.72 15.33 1.46
C PHE A 133 -16.94 16.35 0.61
N ASN A 134 -17.27 17.63 0.75
CA ASN A 134 -16.71 18.70 -0.05
C ASN A 134 -15.20 18.84 0.19
N LEU A 135 -14.76 18.68 1.45
CA LEU A 135 -13.35 18.67 1.78
C LEU A 135 -12.61 17.55 1.04
N MET A 136 -13.08 16.31 1.12
CA MET A 136 -12.42 15.18 0.45
C MET A 136 -12.42 15.36 -1.07
N TYR A 137 -13.54 15.78 -1.65
CA TYR A 137 -13.64 16.07 -3.08
C TYR A 137 -12.60 17.10 -3.53
N LEU A 138 -12.48 18.24 -2.81
CA LEU A 138 -11.51 19.28 -3.12
C LEU A 138 -10.06 18.79 -2.97
N GLN A 139 -9.78 17.99 -1.95
CA GLN A 139 -8.45 17.44 -1.68
C GLN A 139 -7.97 16.50 -2.80
N ILE A 140 -8.85 15.60 -3.26
CA ILE A 140 -8.55 14.68 -4.36
C ILE A 140 -8.42 15.46 -5.68
N ARG A 141 -9.43 16.27 -6.01
CA ARG A 141 -9.48 17.02 -7.28
C ARG A 141 -8.29 17.93 -7.46
N LYS A 142 -7.96 18.72 -6.44
CA LYS A 142 -6.84 19.67 -6.50
C LYS A 142 -5.51 18.94 -6.71
N THR A 143 -5.32 17.82 -6.03
CA THR A 143 -4.10 17.01 -6.16
C THR A 143 -4.02 16.31 -7.51
N GLN A 144 -5.14 15.79 -8.04
CA GLN A 144 -5.20 15.21 -9.38
C GLN A 144 -4.79 16.23 -10.45
N ASN A 145 -5.33 17.45 -10.40
CA ASN A 145 -5.00 18.50 -11.35
C ASN A 145 -3.51 18.89 -11.28
N ILE A 146 -2.99 19.12 -10.06
CA ILE A 146 -1.56 19.45 -9.88
C ILE A 146 -0.65 18.32 -10.39
N MET A 147 -1.03 17.06 -10.17
CA MET A 147 -0.27 15.91 -10.70
C MET A 147 -0.33 15.83 -12.22
N GLU A 148 -1.48 16.12 -12.83
CA GLU A 148 -1.62 16.19 -14.28
C GLU A 148 -0.75 17.30 -14.87
N ASP A 149 -0.79 18.50 -14.29
CA ASP A 149 -0.01 19.65 -14.75
C ASP A 149 1.50 19.41 -14.64
N VAL A 150 1.96 18.75 -13.56
CA VAL A 150 3.39 18.57 -13.28
C VAL A 150 3.96 17.29 -13.91
N LEU A 151 3.19 16.21 -13.94
CA LEU A 151 3.64 14.87 -14.35
C LEU A 151 3.08 14.43 -15.70
N GLY A 152 2.06 15.12 -16.23
CA GLY A 152 1.39 14.77 -17.48
C GLY A 152 0.34 13.66 -17.35
N PHE A 153 -0.02 13.24 -16.13
CA PHE A 153 -1.04 12.22 -15.90
C PHE A 153 -1.73 12.38 -14.54
N LYS A 154 -2.95 11.83 -14.44
CA LYS A 154 -3.69 11.68 -13.19
C LYS A 154 -3.43 10.29 -12.59
N PRO A 155 -2.93 10.17 -11.34
CA PRO A 155 -2.73 8.86 -10.72
C PRO A 155 -4.00 8.03 -10.57
N GLN A 156 -3.85 6.71 -10.75
CA GLN A 156 -4.90 5.70 -10.60
C GLN A 156 -5.02 5.16 -9.17
N TYR A 157 -4.08 5.52 -8.30
CA TYR A 157 -4.01 5.03 -6.93
C TYR A 157 -4.10 6.19 -5.96
N PHE A 158 -4.87 5.98 -4.89
CA PHE A 158 -5.05 6.93 -3.82
C PHE A 158 -4.78 6.26 -2.47
N ARG A 159 -4.16 6.99 -1.56
CA ARG A 159 -4.04 6.56 -0.15
C ARG A 159 -4.59 7.67 0.75
N PRO A 160 -5.54 7.38 1.65
CA PRO A 160 -6.04 8.37 2.58
C PRO A 160 -4.99 8.67 3.65
N ALA A 161 -4.86 9.94 4.02
CA ALA A 161 -4.14 10.36 5.22
C ALA A 161 -4.65 9.56 6.44
N PHE A 162 -3.74 9.15 7.32
CA PHE A 162 -4.03 8.36 8.53
C PHE A 162 -4.68 6.98 8.29
N GLY A 163 -4.83 6.56 7.02
CA GLY A 163 -5.44 5.29 6.65
C GLY A 163 -6.98 5.25 6.76
N ASP A 164 -7.62 6.36 7.13
CA ASP A 164 -9.04 6.36 7.48
C ASP A 164 -9.90 6.90 6.35
N ILE A 165 -11.02 6.22 6.07
CA ILE A 165 -11.95 6.64 5.04
C ILE A 165 -13.39 6.23 5.35
N THR A 166 -14.33 7.11 5.02
CA THR A 166 -15.76 6.78 5.08
C THR A 166 -16.28 6.19 3.77
N ASP A 167 -17.37 5.42 3.81
CA ASP A 167 -18.01 4.85 2.61
C ASP A 167 -18.38 5.93 1.58
N LEU A 168 -18.78 7.11 2.07
CA LEU A 168 -19.09 8.27 1.25
C LEU A 168 -17.84 8.80 0.51
N GLN A 169 -16.71 8.92 1.21
CA GLN A 169 -15.44 9.34 0.61
C GLN A 169 -14.92 8.31 -0.39
N LEU A 170 -15.11 7.02 -0.13
CA LEU A 170 -14.77 5.96 -1.07
C LEU A 170 -15.54 6.11 -2.39
N LYS A 171 -16.83 6.49 -2.35
CA LYS A 171 -17.60 6.80 -3.57
C LYS A 171 -16.99 7.95 -4.38
N ILE A 172 -16.45 8.99 -3.72
CA ILE A 172 -15.78 10.11 -4.39
C ILE A 172 -14.53 9.63 -5.12
N ILE A 173 -13.66 8.91 -4.42
CA ILE A 173 -12.40 8.40 -4.98
C ILE A 173 -12.66 7.53 -6.22
N ASN A 174 -13.69 6.67 -6.13
CA ASN A 174 -14.09 5.84 -7.26
C ASN A 174 -14.56 6.65 -8.49
N ARG A 175 -15.18 7.83 -8.30
CA ARG A 175 -15.56 8.71 -9.44
C ARG A 175 -14.35 9.28 -10.17
N TYR A 176 -13.20 9.37 -9.49
CA TYR A 176 -11.92 9.72 -10.10
C TYR A 176 -11.15 8.50 -10.64
N GLY A 177 -11.81 7.32 -10.70
CA GLY A 177 -11.20 6.09 -11.21
C GLY A 177 -10.05 5.56 -10.34
N CYS A 178 -9.94 6.03 -9.09
CA CYS A 178 -8.84 5.66 -8.21
C CYS A 178 -9.16 4.42 -7.38
N GLU A 179 -8.17 3.55 -7.21
CA GLU A 179 -8.20 2.45 -6.23
C GLU A 179 -7.56 2.91 -4.92
N VAL A 180 -8.17 2.54 -3.78
CA VAL A 180 -7.63 2.90 -2.46
C VAL A 180 -6.61 1.87 -2.01
N ILE A 181 -5.44 2.35 -1.60
CA ILE A 181 -4.31 1.52 -1.17
C ILE A 181 -3.98 1.84 0.29
N GLY A 182 -4.15 0.86 1.16
CA GLY A 182 -3.64 0.88 2.53
C GLY A 182 -2.28 0.18 2.63
N TRP A 183 -2.09 -0.55 3.72
CA TRP A 183 -0.90 -1.34 4.01
C TRP A 183 -1.23 -2.54 4.89
N SER A 184 -0.36 -3.55 4.89
CA SER A 184 -0.44 -4.66 5.83
C SER A 184 0.68 -4.63 6.87
N ILE A 185 1.70 -3.79 6.64
CA ILE A 185 2.85 -3.59 7.54
C ILE A 185 3.09 -2.09 7.67
N ASP A 186 2.97 -1.56 8.89
CA ASP A 186 3.38 -0.19 9.24
C ASP A 186 4.75 -0.21 9.92
N THR A 187 5.75 0.42 9.31
CA THR A 187 7.09 0.46 9.90
C THR A 187 7.19 1.34 11.15
N GLN A 188 6.24 2.25 11.33
CA GLN A 188 6.23 3.27 12.38
C GLN A 188 7.51 4.14 12.31
N ASP A 189 7.99 4.43 11.10
CA ASP A 189 9.21 5.19 10.86
C ASP A 189 9.14 6.65 11.30
N TRP A 190 7.94 7.20 11.39
CA TRP A 190 7.67 8.51 11.99
C TRP A 190 7.75 8.50 13.52
N PHE A 191 7.63 7.33 14.18
CA PHE A 191 7.74 7.19 15.64
C PHE A 191 9.16 6.82 16.08
N TYR A 192 9.82 5.93 15.33
CA TYR A 192 11.19 5.48 15.58
C TYR A 192 12.20 6.26 14.74
N ASP A 193 12.02 7.58 14.60
CA ASP A 193 12.74 8.43 13.65
C ASP A 193 14.24 8.63 13.98
N ASP A 194 14.70 8.10 15.12
CA ASP A 194 16.09 8.02 15.59
C ASP A 194 16.71 6.61 15.44
N ASN A 195 15.91 5.59 15.14
CA ASN A 195 16.33 4.19 15.22
C ASN A 195 16.05 3.40 13.92
N PRO A 196 16.95 3.48 12.93
CA PRO A 196 16.75 2.82 11.63
C PRO A 196 16.68 1.29 11.73
N LYS A 197 17.33 0.68 12.72
CA LYS A 197 17.27 -0.77 12.93
C LYS A 197 15.88 -1.19 13.43
N LYS A 198 15.27 -0.41 14.33
CA LYS A 198 13.91 -0.67 14.84
C LYS A 198 12.89 -0.58 13.71
N ILE A 199 12.96 0.46 12.88
CA ILE A 199 12.11 0.64 11.69
C ILE A 199 12.21 -0.60 10.78
N ALA A 200 13.43 -1.00 10.40
CA ALA A 200 13.64 -2.13 9.51
C ALA A 200 13.15 -3.44 10.13
N ASN A 201 13.44 -3.68 11.41
CA ASN A 201 13.02 -4.90 12.10
C ASN A 201 11.51 -4.99 12.28
N ASN A 202 10.81 -3.86 12.47
CA ASN A 202 9.35 -3.84 12.56
C ASN A 202 8.70 -4.35 11.27
N ALA A 203 9.28 -3.99 10.11
CA ALA A 203 8.88 -4.57 8.83
C ALA A 203 9.26 -6.05 8.72
N LEU A 204 10.54 -6.38 8.99
CA LEU A 204 11.11 -7.72 8.77
C LEU A 204 10.39 -8.80 9.57
N SER A 205 10.06 -8.53 10.83
CA SER A 205 9.37 -9.49 11.71
C SER A 205 7.92 -9.75 11.30
N ASN A 206 7.36 -8.92 10.42
CA ASN A 206 5.97 -9.01 9.98
C ASN A 206 5.83 -9.34 8.48
N LEU A 207 6.94 -9.64 7.79
CA LEU A 207 6.92 -9.91 6.36
C LEU A 207 6.00 -11.07 6.01
N HIS A 208 5.30 -10.89 4.91
CA HIS A 208 4.54 -11.95 4.26
C HIS A 208 4.48 -11.70 2.76
N ASN A 209 4.12 -12.74 2.02
CA ASN A 209 3.92 -12.65 0.58
C ASN A 209 2.94 -11.52 0.23
N GLU A 210 3.32 -10.73 -0.78
CA GLU A 210 2.56 -9.62 -1.35
C GLU A 210 2.17 -8.55 -0.32
N ALA A 211 3.01 -8.34 0.71
CA ALA A 211 2.82 -7.28 1.68
C ALA A 211 3.02 -5.89 1.06
N ILE A 212 2.19 -4.94 1.52
CA ILE A 212 2.37 -3.51 1.26
C ILE A 212 2.93 -2.89 2.53
N ILE A 213 4.11 -2.29 2.43
CA ILE A 213 4.88 -1.75 3.55
C ILE A 213 4.79 -0.23 3.52
N LEU A 214 4.25 0.36 4.59
CA LEU A 214 4.15 1.82 4.77
C LEU A 214 5.42 2.38 5.39
N LEU A 215 6.02 3.34 4.71
CA LEU A 215 7.06 4.26 5.18
C LEU A 215 6.70 5.68 4.74
N HIS A 216 7.52 6.66 5.11
CA HIS A 216 7.31 8.06 4.75
C HIS A 216 8.55 8.66 4.12
N ASP A 217 8.37 9.51 3.11
CA ASP A 217 9.44 10.35 2.54
C ASP A 217 9.23 11.84 2.79
N GLY A 218 8.09 12.24 3.36
CA GLY A 218 7.82 13.59 3.90
C GLY A 218 7.24 13.55 5.32
N GLY A 219 6.77 14.69 5.85
CA GLY A 219 6.05 14.73 7.13
C GLY A 219 6.94 14.76 8.40
N GLY A 220 8.22 15.12 8.27
CA GLY A 220 9.18 15.18 9.38
C GLY A 220 10.58 14.77 8.95
N SER A 221 11.45 14.48 9.91
CA SER A 221 12.76 13.88 9.61
C SER A 221 12.59 12.47 9.05
N ARG A 222 13.30 12.12 7.97
CA ARG A 222 13.30 10.77 7.37
C ARG A 222 14.71 10.18 7.22
N ILE A 223 15.66 10.71 7.99
CA ILE A 223 17.06 10.24 8.00
C ILE A 223 17.14 8.77 8.45
N SER A 224 16.35 8.37 9.44
CA SER A 224 16.32 6.96 9.86
C SER A 224 15.59 6.08 8.86
N THR A 225 14.55 6.60 8.18
CA THR A 225 13.89 5.87 7.09
C THR A 225 14.87 5.54 5.96
N THR A 226 15.69 6.49 5.51
CA THR A 226 16.67 6.28 4.43
C THR A 226 17.69 5.17 4.77
N LYS A 227 18.13 5.11 6.03
CA LYS A 227 19.01 4.05 6.54
C LYS A 227 18.28 2.71 6.71
N ALA A 228 17.04 2.74 7.20
CA ALA A 228 16.22 1.56 7.45
C ALA A 228 15.91 0.78 6.16
N ILE A 229 15.62 1.49 5.06
CA ILE A 229 15.27 0.84 3.80
C ILE A 229 16.44 0.04 3.19
N ASP A 230 17.70 0.46 3.38
CA ASP A 230 18.86 -0.34 2.95
C ASP A 230 18.90 -1.69 3.70
N ILE A 231 18.69 -1.66 5.01
CA ILE A 231 18.66 -2.86 5.86
C ILE A 231 17.50 -3.77 5.46
N LEU A 232 16.31 -3.20 5.32
CA LEU A 232 15.09 -3.92 4.94
C LEU A 232 15.24 -4.60 3.58
N ILE A 233 15.68 -3.88 2.55
CA ILE A 233 15.80 -4.41 1.19
C ILE A 233 16.81 -5.56 1.15
N ARG A 234 17.99 -5.40 1.75
CA ARG A 234 19.00 -6.46 1.78
C ARG A 234 18.49 -7.72 2.47
N LYS A 235 17.91 -7.58 3.66
CA LYS A 235 17.43 -8.73 4.45
C LYS A 235 16.23 -9.40 3.81
N ALA A 236 15.28 -8.65 3.25
CA ALA A 236 14.14 -9.22 2.54
C ALA A 236 14.57 -9.97 1.26
N LYS A 237 15.52 -9.43 0.49
CA LYS A 237 16.10 -10.13 -0.66
C LYS A 237 16.82 -11.41 -0.28
N ALA A 238 17.57 -11.42 0.83
CA ALA A 238 18.22 -12.62 1.36
C ALA A 238 17.19 -13.70 1.74
N GLN A 239 15.98 -13.31 2.13
CA GLN A 239 14.86 -14.24 2.33
C GLN A 239 14.17 -14.65 1.02
N GLY A 240 14.60 -14.17 -0.15
CA GLY A 240 14.03 -14.50 -1.46
C GLY A 240 12.86 -13.61 -1.90
N TYR A 241 12.60 -12.48 -1.21
CA TYR A 241 11.60 -11.52 -1.67
C TYR A 241 12.12 -10.67 -2.82
N ARG A 242 11.24 -10.40 -3.79
CA ARG A 242 11.42 -9.36 -4.81
C ARG A 242 10.59 -8.14 -4.47
N PHE A 243 10.95 -6.99 -5.05
CA PHE A 243 10.19 -5.76 -4.86
C PHE A 243 9.47 -5.34 -6.13
N VAL A 244 8.24 -4.85 -5.98
CA VAL A 244 7.36 -4.41 -7.06
C VAL A 244 6.64 -3.12 -6.67
N THR A 245 6.16 -2.38 -7.67
CA THR A 245 5.23 -1.26 -7.47
C THR A 245 3.81 -1.76 -7.19
N ILE A 246 2.94 -0.88 -6.70
CA ILE A 246 1.56 -1.25 -6.36
C ILE A 246 0.77 -1.70 -7.59
N ASP A 247 0.94 -1.08 -8.74
CA ASP A 247 0.26 -1.45 -9.98
C ASP A 247 0.62 -2.88 -10.44
N ALA A 248 1.88 -3.26 -10.32
CA ALA A 248 2.33 -4.63 -10.60
C ALA A 248 1.74 -5.64 -9.59
N LEU A 249 1.71 -5.28 -8.30
CA LEU A 249 1.13 -6.12 -7.24
C LEU A 249 -0.38 -6.32 -7.45
N VAL A 250 -1.12 -5.25 -7.74
CA VAL A 250 -2.57 -5.28 -7.95
C VAL A 250 -2.96 -5.92 -9.28
N SER A 251 -2.19 -5.71 -10.35
CA SER A 251 -2.45 -6.35 -11.65
C SER A 251 -2.36 -7.88 -11.56
N ASN A 252 -1.38 -8.40 -10.81
CA ASN A 252 -1.26 -9.84 -10.55
C ASN A 252 -2.47 -10.38 -9.78
N LYS A 253 -3.00 -9.61 -8.82
CA LYS A 253 -4.24 -9.92 -8.11
C LYS A 253 -5.45 -10.01 -9.05
N LYS A 254 -5.62 -9.05 -9.98
CA LYS A 254 -6.73 -9.02 -10.95
C LYS A 254 -6.66 -10.20 -11.94
N LYS A 255 -5.50 -10.47 -12.54
CA LYS A 255 -5.31 -11.60 -13.49
C LYS A 255 -5.69 -12.93 -12.85
N LYS A 256 -5.31 -13.14 -11.58
CA LYS A 256 -5.64 -14.37 -10.86
C LYS A 256 -7.14 -14.49 -10.55
N LEU A 257 -7.82 -13.41 -10.18
CA LEU A 257 -9.27 -13.41 -9.95
C LEU A 257 -10.04 -13.79 -11.22
N ILE A 258 -9.62 -13.30 -12.38
CA ILE A 258 -10.21 -13.66 -13.69
C ILE A 258 -10.00 -15.16 -13.96
N ARG A 259 -8.78 -15.67 -13.81
CA ARG A 259 -8.48 -17.10 -13.98
C ARG A 259 -9.31 -17.99 -13.06
N MET A 260 -9.53 -17.57 -11.80
CA MET A 260 -10.37 -18.31 -10.85
C MET A 260 -11.86 -18.33 -11.23
N LYS A 261 -12.38 -17.25 -11.80
CA LYS A 261 -13.76 -17.22 -12.32
C LYS A 261 -13.93 -18.15 -13.52
N ASN A 262 -12.92 -18.23 -14.39
CA ASN A 262 -12.97 -19.05 -15.60
C ASN A 262 -12.72 -20.54 -15.33
N ALA A 263 -12.14 -20.91 -14.18
CA ALA A 263 -11.87 -22.30 -13.78
C ALA A 263 -13.04 -22.98 -13.05
N ARG A 264 -14.24 -22.37 -13.03
CA ARG A 264 -15.45 -22.89 -12.39
C ARG A 264 -16.48 -23.46 -13.39
N PHE A 265 -16.00 -24.03 -14.50
CA PHE A 265 -16.83 -24.73 -15.48
C PHE A 265 -16.29 -26.14 -15.66
#